data_AF-E4TXP4-F1
#
_entry.id   AF-E4TXP4-F1
#
_cell.length_a   1.000
_cell.length_b   1.000
_cell.length_c   1.000
_cell.angle_alpha   90.00
_cell.angle_beta   90.00
_cell.angle_gamma   90.00
#
_symmetry.space_group_name_H-M   'P 1'
#
loop_
_entity.id
_entity.type
_entity.pdbx_description
1 polymer ?
#
loop_
_entity_poly.entity_id
_entity_poly.type
_entity_poly.pdbx_seq_one_letter_code
_entity_poly.pdbx_strand_id
1 'polypeptide(L)'
;MKPLEWIMFGSFVAGLGLSVWKLYAFMPMKRLSDDDTTPESVEQLERIMVECNNAHEHLDEESLYQLMCEHHEFDHKHFWRFNENRLRHLIEHYRLKYPDFRR
;
A
#
# COMPACT_ATOMS: atom_id res chain seq x y z
N MET A 1 -6.21 35.83 -40.77
CA MET A 1 -5.96 34.38 -40.97
C MET A 1 -6.91 33.86 -42.01
N LYS A 2 -6.42 33.05 -42.95
CA LYS A 2 -7.24 32.39 -43.97
C LYS A 2 -8.16 31.35 -43.32
N PRO A 3 -9.31 30.99 -43.93
CA PRO A 3 -10.21 29.96 -43.37
C PRO A 3 -9.50 28.62 -43.10
N LEU A 4 -8.51 28.27 -43.93
CA LEU A 4 -7.69 27.08 -43.74
C LEU A 4 -6.86 27.13 -42.43
N GLU A 5 -6.29 28.28 -42.10
CA GLU A 5 -5.46 28.47 -40.90
C GLU A 5 -6.32 28.32 -39.63
N TRP A 6 -7.57 28.79 -39.66
CA TRP A 6 -8.53 28.58 -38.58
C TRP A 6 -8.89 27.11 -38.37
N ILE A 7 -9.07 26.36 -39.45
CA ILE A 7 -9.37 24.92 -39.38
C ILE A 7 -8.18 24.15 -38.80
N MET A 8 -6.96 24.47 -39.24
CA MET A 8 -5.74 23.83 -38.72
C MET A 8 -5.49 24.17 -37.24
N PHE A 9 -5.71 25.43 -36.84
CA PHE A 9 -5.58 25.83 -35.44
C PHE A 9 -6.65 25.15 -34.57
N GLY A 10 -7.90 25.10 -35.06
CA GLY A 10 -9.00 24.43 -34.37
C GLY A 10 -8.76 22.94 -34.18
N SER A 11 -8.27 22.23 -35.21
CA SER A 11 -7.97 20.80 -35.11
C SER A 11 -6.80 20.50 -34.16
N PHE A 12 -5.78 21.36 -34.16
CA PHE A 12 -4.66 21.26 -33.22
C PHE A 12 -5.11 21.42 -31.77
N VAL A 13 -5.88 22.48 -31.47
CA VAL A 13 -6.39 22.72 -30.11
C VAL A 13 -7.34 21.60 -29.67
N ALA A 14 -8.20 21.11 -30.56
CA ALA A 14 -9.09 19.99 -30.27
C ALA A 14 -8.31 18.70 -29.96
N GLY A 15 -7.31 18.37 -30.77
CA GLY A 15 -6.46 17.20 -30.55
C GLY A 15 -5.69 17.28 -29.23
N LEU A 16 -5.17 18.48 -28.91
CA LEU A 16 -4.45 18.71 -27.66
C LEU A 16 -5.39 18.60 -26.45
N GLY A 17 -6.58 19.18 -26.52
CA GLY A 17 -7.62 19.03 -25.49
C GLY A 17 -8.03 17.58 -25.24
N LEU A 18 -8.27 16.81 -26.31
CA LEU A 18 -8.59 15.38 -26.22
C LEU A 18 -7.44 14.57 -25.61
N SER A 19 -6.18 14.90 -25.94
CA SER A 19 -5.01 14.23 -25.38
C SER A 19 -4.88 14.46 -23.87
N VAL A 20 -5.06 15.69 -23.40
CA VAL A 20 -5.02 16.05 -21.98
C VAL A 20 -6.18 15.39 -21.23
N TRP A 21 -7.39 15.41 -21.78
CA TRP A 21 -8.54 14.73 -21.18
C TRP A 21 -8.31 13.23 -21.02
N LYS A 22 -7.77 12.58 -22.07
CA LYS A 22 -7.43 11.15 -22.02
C LYS A 22 -6.37 10.89 -20.95
N LEU A 23 -5.27 11.65 -20.93
CA LEU A 23 -4.23 11.51 -19.90
C LEU A 23 -4.78 11.71 -18.49
N TYR A 24 -5.67 12.70 -18.29
CA TYR A 24 -6.32 12.92 -17.00
C TYR A 24 -7.18 11.73 -16.56
N ALA A 25 -7.92 11.11 -17.48
CA ALA A 25 -8.70 9.91 -17.19
C ALA A 25 -7.83 8.68 -16.87
N PHE A 26 -6.60 8.62 -17.40
CA PHE A 26 -5.64 7.53 -17.14
C PHE A 26 -4.65 7.82 -16.00
N MET A 27 -4.60 9.03 -15.46
CA MET A 27 -3.79 9.30 -14.28
C MET A 27 -4.41 8.62 -13.06
N PRO A 28 -3.68 7.71 -12.37
CA PRO A 28 -4.16 7.08 -11.15
C PRO A 28 -4.14 8.10 -10.00
N MET A 29 -5.12 9.01 -10.01
CA MET A 29 -5.32 10.03 -8.96
C MET A 29 -5.95 9.44 -7.69
N LYS A 30 -6.42 8.18 -7.76
CA LYS A 30 -7.00 7.46 -6.63
C LYS A 30 -6.01 6.42 -6.16
N ARG A 31 -5.73 6.42 -4.85
CA ARG A 31 -5.04 5.31 -4.17
C ARG A 31 -5.83 4.02 -4.45
N LEU A 32 -5.13 2.90 -4.63
CA LEU A 32 -5.79 1.61 -4.65
C LEU A 32 -6.48 1.44 -3.30
N SER A 33 -7.75 1.03 -3.33
CA SER A 33 -8.54 0.81 -2.11
C SER A 33 -8.01 -0.36 -1.27
N ASP A 34 -7.17 -1.20 -1.87
CA ASP A 34 -6.59 -2.42 -1.30
C ASP A 34 -5.05 -2.29 -1.20
N ASP A 35 -4.59 -1.06 -0.95
CA ASP A 35 -3.16 -0.80 -0.78
C ASP A 35 -2.73 -1.12 0.65
N ASP A 36 -2.20 -2.32 0.84
CA ASP A 36 -1.66 -2.80 2.11
C ASP A 36 -0.30 -2.18 2.50
N THR A 37 0.21 -1.23 1.69
CA THR A 37 1.48 -0.53 1.93
C THR A 37 1.30 0.85 2.55
N THR A 38 0.07 1.27 2.85
CA THR A 38 -0.16 2.58 3.47
C THR A 38 0.41 2.64 4.89
N PRO A 39 0.83 3.83 5.38
CA PRO A 39 1.31 3.98 6.74
C PRO A 39 0.32 3.47 7.79
N GLU A 40 -0.97 3.68 7.56
CA GLU A 40 -2.04 3.21 8.46
C GLU A 40 -2.10 1.67 8.49
N SER A 41 -1.93 1.02 7.34
CA SER A 41 -1.91 -0.45 7.22
C SER A 41 -0.68 -1.04 7.91
N VAL A 42 0.47 -0.37 7.80
CA VAL A 42 1.71 -0.78 8.49
C VAL A 42 1.56 -0.64 10.00
N GLU A 43 1.00 0.47 10.49
CA GLU A 43 0.75 0.65 11.94
C GLU A 43 -0.23 -0.38 12.50
N GLN A 44 -1.26 -0.76 11.73
CA GLN A 44 -2.18 -1.83 12.12
C GLN A 44 -1.44 -3.18 12.24
N LEU A 45 -0.61 -3.52 11.25
CA LEU A 45 0.20 -4.74 11.30
C LEU A 45 1.21 -4.72 12.45
N GLU A 46 1.86 -3.59 12.71
CA GLU A 46 2.79 -3.43 13.85
C GLU A 46 2.07 -3.66 15.18
N ARG A 47 0.85 -3.15 15.34
CA ARG A 47 0.04 -3.36 16.54
C ARG A 47 -0.31 -4.82 16.76
N ILE A 48 -0.86 -5.48 15.73
CA ILE A 48 -1.20 -6.90 15.78
C ILE A 48 0.04 -7.74 16.12
N MET A 49 1.17 -7.43 15.49
CA MET A 49 2.44 -8.10 15.74
C MET A 49 2.88 -7.99 17.21
N VAL A 50 2.81 -6.79 17.78
CA VAL A 50 3.20 -6.55 19.18
C VAL A 50 2.24 -7.22 20.15
N GLU A 51 0.93 -7.19 19.88
CA GLU A 51 -0.09 -7.87 20.68
C GLU A 51 0.13 -9.39 20.69
N CYS A 52 0.27 -10.01 19.51
CA CYS A 52 0.58 -11.44 19.39
C CYS A 52 1.91 -11.80 20.06
N ASN A 53 2.93 -10.95 19.92
CA ASN A 53 4.22 -11.18 20.57
C ASN A 53 4.15 -11.12 22.09
N ASN A 54 3.42 -10.15 22.64
CA ASN A 54 3.35 -9.95 24.09
C ASN A 54 2.42 -10.96 24.77
N ALA A 55 1.48 -11.55 24.02
CA ALA A 55 0.58 -12.57 24.51
C ALA A 55 1.27 -13.93 24.76
N HIS A 56 2.42 -14.21 24.12
CA HIS A 56 3.12 -15.48 24.28
C HIS A 56 4.64 -15.31 24.41
N GLU A 57 5.23 -16.00 25.38
CA GLU A 57 6.68 -16.05 25.55
C GLU A 57 7.33 -17.05 24.58
N HIS A 58 8.55 -16.76 24.11
CA HIS A 58 9.38 -17.65 23.27
C HIS A 58 8.73 -18.09 21.94
N LEU A 59 8.00 -17.18 21.30
CA LEU A 59 7.46 -17.36 19.95
C LEU A 59 8.56 -17.33 18.88
N ASP A 60 8.59 -18.35 18.03
CA ASP A 60 9.33 -18.32 16.77
C ASP A 60 8.63 -17.40 15.73
N GLU A 61 9.31 -17.15 14.62
CA GLU A 61 8.78 -16.27 13.55
C GLU A 61 7.61 -16.92 12.80
N GLU A 62 7.64 -18.23 12.59
CA GLU A 62 6.58 -18.96 11.87
C GLU A 62 5.29 -18.98 12.70
N SER A 63 5.39 -19.33 13.98
CA SER A 63 4.23 -19.27 14.88
C SER A 63 3.71 -17.84 15.07
N LEU A 64 4.57 -16.81 15.06
CA LEU A 64 4.10 -15.41 15.11
C LEU A 64 3.29 -15.08 13.85
N TYR A 65 3.77 -15.49 12.68
CA TYR A 65 3.05 -15.28 11.44
C TYR A 65 1.66 -15.94 11.47
N GLN A 66 1.57 -17.18 11.95
CA GLN A 66 0.31 -17.90 12.10
C GLN A 66 -0.65 -17.17 13.05
N LEU A 67 -0.17 -16.76 14.23
CA LEU A 67 -0.97 -16.02 15.20
C LEU A 67 -1.45 -14.67 14.68
N MET A 68 -0.62 -13.96 13.93
CA MET A 68 -1.03 -12.71 13.29
C MET A 68 -2.13 -12.95 12.25
N CYS A 69 -2.03 -14.02 11.46
CA CYS A 69 -3.06 -14.39 10.49
C CYS A 69 -4.38 -14.80 11.15
N GLU A 70 -4.32 -15.40 12.33
CA GLU A 70 -5.50 -15.80 13.12
C GLU A 70 -6.07 -14.66 13.99
N HIS A 71 -5.37 -13.51 14.03
CA HIS A 71 -5.79 -12.40 14.87
C HIS A 71 -7.13 -11.81 14.41
N HIS A 72 -8.02 -11.52 15.35
CA HIS A 72 -9.36 -11.02 15.08
C HIS A 72 -9.41 -9.70 14.30
N GLU A 73 -8.37 -8.87 14.40
CA GLU A 73 -8.22 -7.62 13.64
C GLU A 73 -7.50 -7.79 12.30
N PHE A 74 -7.05 -9.00 11.97
CA PHE A 74 -6.35 -9.27 10.71
C PHE A 74 -7.36 -9.47 9.57
N ASP A 75 -7.37 -8.53 8.63
CA ASP A 75 -8.20 -8.64 7.43
C ASP A 75 -7.41 -9.33 6.31
N HIS A 76 -7.68 -10.61 6.07
CA HIS A 76 -7.05 -11.38 4.99
C HIS A 76 -7.26 -10.82 3.58
N LYS A 77 -8.34 -10.07 3.34
CA LYS A 77 -8.59 -9.45 2.03
C LYS A 77 -7.69 -8.24 1.85
N HIS A 78 -7.63 -7.39 2.87
CA HIS A 78 -6.79 -6.19 2.86
C HIS A 78 -5.29 -6.54 2.88
N PHE A 79 -4.88 -7.53 3.69
CA PHE A 79 -3.48 -7.95 3.84
C PHE A 79 -3.11 -9.17 2.99
N TRP A 80 -3.66 -9.29 1.77
CA TRP A 80 -3.49 -10.49 0.94
C TRP A 80 -2.03 -10.79 0.53
N ARG A 81 -1.13 -9.80 0.57
CA ARG A 81 0.32 -9.98 0.29
C ARG A 81 1.16 -10.21 1.55
N PHE A 82 0.53 -10.30 2.72
CA PHE A 82 1.25 -10.59 3.95
C PHE A 82 1.77 -12.03 3.93
N ASN A 83 3.05 -12.18 4.24
CA ASN A 83 3.77 -13.46 4.28
C ASN A 83 4.93 -13.34 5.27
N GLU A 84 5.65 -14.44 5.53
CA GLU A 84 6.78 -14.46 6.47
C GLU A 84 7.89 -13.45 6.12
N ASN A 85 8.21 -13.26 4.83
CA ASN A 85 9.21 -12.26 4.43
C ASN A 85 8.75 -10.84 4.80
N ARG A 86 7.46 -10.55 4.61
CA ARG A 86 6.87 -9.27 4.97
C ARG A 86 6.82 -9.09 6.49
N LEU A 87 6.58 -10.16 7.24
CA LEU A 87 6.72 -10.14 8.70
C LEU A 87 8.15 -9.80 9.13
N ARG A 88 9.17 -10.41 8.52
CA ARG A 88 10.57 -10.10 8.83
C ARG A 88 10.89 -8.62 8.57
N HIS A 89 10.46 -8.08 7.44
CA HIS A 89 10.59 -6.66 7.15
C HIS A 89 9.82 -5.77 8.14
N LEU A 90 8.63 -6.19 8.57
CA LEU A 90 7.84 -5.48 9.59
C LEU A 90 8.57 -5.43 10.93
N ILE A 91 9.17 -6.56 11.36
CA ILE A 91 9.98 -6.65 12.57
C ILE A 91 11.20 -5.75 12.47
N GLU A 92 11.94 -5.79 11.36
CA GLU A 92 13.11 -4.92 11.13
C GLU A 92 12.72 -3.45 11.14
N HIS A 93 11.63 -3.09 10.47
CA HIS A 93 11.08 -1.73 10.47
C HIS A 93 10.73 -1.28 11.89
N TYR A 94 10.05 -2.13 12.67
CA TYR A 94 9.68 -1.84 14.04
C TYR A 94 10.92 -1.69 14.95
N ARG A 95 11.97 -2.48 14.74
CA ARG A 95 13.25 -2.36 15.47
C ARG A 95 13.96 -1.02 15.26
N LEU A 96 13.71 -0.33 14.15
CA LEU A 96 14.22 1.05 13.97
C LEU A 96 13.63 2.01 15.01
N LYS A 97 12.39 1.76 15.46
CA LYS A 97 11.72 2.52 16.53
C LYS A 97 12.03 1.92 17.93
N TYR A 98 12.09 0.59 18.03
CA TYR A 98 12.27 -0.15 19.29
C TYR A 98 13.38 -1.22 19.17
N PRO A 99 14.65 -0.86 19.44
CA PRO A 99 15.81 -1.72 19.13
C PRO A 99 15.86 -3.09 19.82
N ASP A 100 15.17 -3.25 20.95
CA ASP A 100 15.19 -4.47 21.77
C ASP A 100 14.07 -5.46 21.43
N PHE A 101 13.21 -5.14 20.45
CA PHE A 101 12.12 -6.02 20.04
C PHE A 101 12.65 -7.32 19.39
N ARG A 102 12.37 -8.47 20.03
CA ARG A 102 12.76 -9.83 19.59
C ARG A 102 14.25 -9.96 19.23
N ARG A 103 15.14 -9.54 20.12
CA ARG A 103 16.59 -9.53 19.86
C ARG A 103 17.27 -10.87 20.10
#